data_AF-A0A8X8IAD1-F1
#
_entry.id   AF-A0A8X8IAD1-F1
#
_cell.length_a   1.000
_cell.length_b   1.000
_cell.length_c   1.000
_cell.angle_alpha   90.00
_cell.angle_beta   90.00
_cell.angle_gamma   90.00
#
_symmetry.space_group_name_H-M   'P 1'
#
loop_
_entity.id
_entity.type
_entity.pdbx_description
1 polymer ?
#
loop_
_entity_poly.entity_id
_entity_poly.type
_entity_poly.pdbx_seq_one_letter_code
_entity_poly.pdbx_strand_id
1 'polypeptide(L)' 'MTASEADERWGLQPGTVRSSCVRGKLKEYIEKGLVRKSGKTWLVTEQAMTAVYGPEPI' A
#
# COMPACT_ATOMS: atom_id res chain seq x y z
N MET A 1 5.99 5.23 -2.04
CA MET A 1 5.10 6.16 -1.30
C MET A 1 4.75 5.57 0.06
N THR A 2 4.34 6.39 1.01
CA THR A 2 3.78 5.95 2.30
C THR A 2 2.38 5.37 2.10
N ALA A 3 1.93 4.54 3.03
CA ALA A 3 0.57 4.01 3.00
C ALA A 3 -0.49 5.12 3.06
N SER A 4 -0.23 6.22 3.78
CA SER A 4 -1.13 7.37 3.83
C SER A 4 -1.23 8.08 2.48
N GLU A 5 -0.10 8.38 1.83
CA GLU A 5 -0.11 8.95 0.47
C GLU A 5 -0.82 8.04 -0.54
N ALA A 6 -0.67 6.72 -0.37
CA ALA A 6 -1.34 5.74 -1.21
C ALA A 6 -2.86 5.71 -0.97
N ASP A 7 -3.31 5.89 0.28
CA ASP A 7 -4.75 6.04 0.57
C ASP A 7 -5.32 7.25 -0.17
N GLU A 8 -4.63 8.40 -0.14
CA GLU A 8 -5.06 9.63 -0.81
C GLU A 8 -5.09 9.47 -2.34
N ARG A 9 -4.01 8.92 -2.93
CA ARG A 9 -3.88 8.72 -4.37
C ARG A 9 -4.92 7.77 -4.97
N TRP A 10 -5.27 6.70 -4.27
CA TRP A 10 -6.29 5.75 -4.71
C TRP A 10 -7.72 6.08 -4.23
N GLY A 11 -7.92 7.22 -3.56
CA GLY A 11 -9.21 7.60 -3.00
C GLY A 11 -9.75 6.59 -1.97
N LEU A 12 -8.86 5.92 -1.23
CA LEU A 12 -9.20 4.93 -0.21
C LEU A 12 -9.43 5.61 1.14
N GLN A 13 -10.17 4.95 2.03
CA GLN A 13 -10.34 5.44 3.39
C GLN A 13 -8.98 5.47 4.11
N PRO A 14 -8.67 6.53 4.89
CA PRO A 14 -7.41 6.62 5.62
C PRO A 14 -7.12 5.39 6.47
N GLY A 15 -5.95 4.78 6.29
CA GLY A 15 -5.52 3.58 6.98
C GLY A 15 -5.90 2.26 6.28
N THR A 16 -6.57 2.30 5.13
CA THR A 16 -6.91 1.10 4.34
C THR A 16 -5.66 0.39 3.88
N VAL A 17 -4.72 1.11 3.26
CA VAL A 17 -3.45 0.55 2.76
C VAL A 17 -2.63 0.02 3.92
N ARG A 18 -2.53 0.76 5.04
CA ARG A 18 -1.84 0.29 6.25
C ARG A 18 -2.44 -1.01 6.79
N SER A 19 -3.77 -1.09 6.89
CA SER A 19 -4.48 -2.30 7.31
C SER A 19 -4.18 -3.45 6.36
N SER A 20 -4.16 -3.21 5.05
CA SER A 20 -3.83 -4.21 4.03
C SER A 20 -2.40 -4.72 4.13
N CYS A 21 -1.42 -3.87 4.49
CA CYS A 21 -0.04 -4.32 4.74
C CYS A 21 0.07 -5.28 5.93
N VAL A 22 -0.81 -5.17 6.93
CA VAL A 22 -0.77 -6.00 8.15
C VAL A 22 -1.58 -7.30 7.99
N ARG A 23 -2.78 -7.20 7.40
CA ARG A 23 -3.78 -8.29 7.37
C ARG A 23 -4.45 -8.52 6.01
N GLY A 24 -4.06 -7.79 4.97
CA GLY A 24 -4.67 -7.89 3.63
C GLY A 24 -3.70 -8.33 2.54
N LYS A 25 -4.10 -8.10 1.29
CA LYS A 25 -3.40 -8.57 0.08
C LYS A 25 -2.00 -7.98 -0.10
N LEU A 26 -1.74 -6.79 0.45
CA LEU A 26 -0.40 -6.17 0.36
C LEU A 26 0.67 -6.94 1.15
N LYS A 27 0.27 -7.83 2.07
CA LYS A 27 1.22 -8.65 2.84
C LYS A 27 2.06 -9.57 1.95
N GLU A 28 1.49 -10.11 0.87
CA GLU A 28 2.18 -10.99 -0.09
C GLU A 28 3.29 -10.27 -0.88
N TYR A 29 3.25 -8.94 -0.90
CA TYR A 29 4.22 -8.10 -1.58
C TYR A 29 5.40 -7.70 -0.68
N ILE A 30 5.37 -8.08 0.61
CA ILE A 30 6.48 -7.86 1.55
C ILE A 30 7.67 -8.74 1.17
N GLU A 31 7.44 -10.02 0.93
CA GLU A 31 8.49 -10.96 0.52
C GLU A 31 9.08 -10.62 -0.85
N LYS A 32 8.30 -9.93 -1.69
CA LYS A 32 8.74 -9.40 -3.00
C LYS A 32 9.52 -8.08 -2.89
N GLY A 33 9.68 -7.52 -1.69
CA GLY A 33 10.36 -6.24 -1.46
C GLY A 33 9.57 -5.01 -1.93
N LEU A 34 8.31 -5.19 -2.35
CA LEU A 34 7.46 -4.13 -2.91
C LEU A 34 6.63 -3.40 -1.83
N VAL A 35 6.57 -3.97 -0.63
CA VAL A 35 5.99 -3.39 0.57
C VAL A 35 6.97 -3.58 1.72
N ARG A 36 7.22 -2.53 2.50
CA ARG A 36 8.08 -2.65 3.69
C ARG A 36 7.66 -1.72 4.82
N LYS A 37 8.00 -2.09 6.05
CA LYS A 37 7.83 -1.24 7.23
C LYS A 37 9.12 -0.44 7.47
N SER A 38 9.00 0.87 7.58
CA SER A 38 10.09 1.80 7.88
C SER A 38 9.77 2.54 9.18
N GLY A 39 10.29 2.06 10.30
CA GLY A 39 9.92 2.56 11.63
C GLY A 39 8.43 2.36 11.92
N LYS A 40 7.70 3.47 12.08
CA LYS A 40 6.25 3.47 12.32
C LYS A 40 5.41 3.55 11.04
N THR A 41 6.04 3.77 9.89
CA THR A 41 5.37 4.01 8.61
C THR A 41 5.47 2.79 7.69
N TRP A 42 4.42 2.53 6.92
CA TRP A 42 4.46 1.53 5.84
C TRP A 42 4.79 2.23 4.54
N LEU A 43 5.70 1.66 3.77
CA LEU A 43 6.07 2.08 2.44
C LEU A 43 5.59 1.05 1.44
N VAL A 44 4.91 1.53 0.41
CA VAL A 44 4.37 0.74 -0.69
C VAL A 44 4.88 1.29 -2.02
N THR A 45 5.03 0.41 -2.98
CA THR A 45 5.32 0.77 -4.37
C THR A 45 4.02 0.94 -5.14
N GLU A 46 4.04 1.77 -6.17
CA GLU A 46 2.95 1.89 -7.13
C GLU A 46 2.60 0.53 -7.74
N GLN A 47 3.59 -0.28 -8.10
CA GLN A 47 3.38 -1.64 -8.61
C GLN A 47 2.54 -2.52 -7.66
N ALA A 48 2.81 -2.49 -6.35
CA ALA A 48 2.01 -3.23 -5.38
C ALA A 48 0.58 -2.67 -5.26
N MET A 49 0.44 -1.35 -5.30
CA MET A 49 -0.87 -0.68 -5.28
C MET A 49 -1.69 -1.04 -6.53
N THR A 50 -1.09 -0.94 -7.72
CA THR A 50 -1.73 -1.29 -8.99
C THR A 50 -2.18 -2.74 -9.05
N ALA A 51 -1.37 -3.66 -8.51
CA ALA A 51 -1.71 -5.07 -8.50
C ALA A 51 -2.88 -5.42 -7.54
N VAL A 52 -3.08 -4.65 -6.46
CA VAL A 52 -4.11 -4.92 -5.44
C VAL A 52 -5.38 -4.12 -5.67
N TYR A 53 -5.24 -2.83 -6.01
CA TYR A 53 -6.32 -1.85 -6.08
C TYR A 53 -6.62 -1.37 -7.51
N GLY A 54 -5.82 -1.77 -8.50
CA GLY A 54 -5.92 -1.28 -9.88
C GLY A 54 -5.11 0.00 -10.12
N PRO A 55 -5.05 0.52 -11.36
CA PRO A 55 -4.27 1.71 -11.70
C PRO A 55 -4.67 2.92 -10.86
N GLU A 56 -3.73 3.84 -10.62
CA GLU A 56 -4.00 5.10 -9.92
C GLU A 56 -5.09 5.87 -10.68
N PRO A 57 -6.17 6.31 -10.02
CA PRO A 57 -7.21 7.12 -10.65
C PRO A 57 -6.63 8.44 -11.15
N ILE A 58 -7.14 8.92 -12.29
CA ILE A 58 -6.70 10.13 -12.98
C ILE A 58 -7.41 11.36 -12.43
#